data_AF-A0A2Z3GVW7-F1
#
_entry.id   AF-A0A2Z3GVW7-F1
#
_cell.length_a   1.000
_cell.length_b   1.000
_cell.length_c   1.000
_cell.angle_alpha   90.00
_cell.angle_beta   90.00
_cell.angle_gamma   90.00
#
_symmetry.space_group_name_H-M   'P 1'
#
loop_
_entity.id
_entity.type
_entity.pdbx_description
1 polymer ?
#
loop_
_entity_poly.entity_id
_entity_poly.type
_entity_poly.pdbx_seq_one_letter_code
_entity_poly.pdbx_strand_id
1 'polypeptide(L)'
;MDPAAGLVALLCVMGVMVPVALWIGSVILRAAIGLTNKVVGGSTPDLTYYDEPEGYRRYRQDPSELAIPMPSTGKAMGILLVVGLVDFVVRAAIMMAAALNGGDGSMAALIALPVSLVVQVTMLSSLLPTTLGRAVVVLVFQFVIVMLIAAVLGAAVVAFAVGMAGSR
;
A
#
# COMPACT_ATOMS: atom_id res chain seq x y z
N MET A 1 -16.15 -32.60 -8.64
CA MET A 1 -14.89 -31.86 -8.69
C MET A 1 -13.96 -32.52 -7.69
N ASP A 2 -12.78 -32.97 -8.12
CA ASP A 2 -11.83 -33.60 -7.21
C ASP A 2 -11.27 -32.54 -6.24
N PRO A 3 -11.34 -32.77 -4.91
CA PRO A 3 -10.85 -31.80 -3.92
C PRO A 3 -9.36 -31.50 -4.11
N ALA A 4 -8.59 -32.47 -4.62
CA ALA A 4 -7.20 -32.29 -4.99
C ALA A 4 -7.01 -31.29 -6.14
N ALA A 5 -7.85 -31.35 -7.18
CA ALA A 5 -7.81 -30.39 -8.29
C ALA A 5 -8.14 -28.96 -7.82
N GLY A 6 -9.10 -28.83 -6.89
CA GLY A 6 -9.42 -27.54 -6.27
C GLY A 6 -8.27 -26.94 -5.47
N LEU A 7 -7.58 -27.76 -4.65
CA LEU A 7 -6.42 -27.33 -3.87
C LEU A 7 -5.25 -26.89 -4.76
N VAL A 8 -4.95 -27.66 -5.82
CA VAL A 8 -3.88 -27.30 -6.76
C VAL A 8 -4.19 -25.99 -7.47
N ALA A 9 -5.42 -25.82 -7.97
CA ALA A 9 -5.83 -24.57 -8.61
C ALA A 9 -5.71 -23.36 -7.66
N LEU A 10 -6.13 -23.51 -6.40
CA LEU A 10 -6.01 -22.47 -5.38
C LEU A 10 -4.53 -22.11 -5.11
N LEU A 11 -3.67 -23.10 -4.94
CA LEU A 11 -2.23 -22.88 -4.72
C LEU A 11 -1.55 -22.22 -5.93
N CYS A 12 -1.93 -22.61 -7.15
CA CYS A 12 -1.44 -21.98 -8.37
C CYS A 12 -1.88 -20.52 -8.47
N VAL A 13 -3.16 -20.22 -8.23
CA VAL A 13 -3.69 -18.85 -8.25
C VAL A 13 -3.01 -18.01 -7.18
N MET A 14 -2.88 -18.51 -5.95
CA MET A 14 -2.21 -17.79 -4.87
C MET A 14 -0.73 -17.55 -5.17
N GLY A 15 -0.03 -18.56 -5.70
CA GLY A 15 1.39 -18.48 -6.04
C GLY A 15 1.70 -17.45 -7.14
N VAL A 16 0.75 -17.19 -8.05
CA VAL A 16 0.92 -16.19 -9.13
C VAL A 16 0.37 -14.82 -8.72
N MET A 17 -0.84 -14.78 -8.15
CA MET A 17 -1.53 -13.52 -7.85
C MET A 17 -0.87 -12.76 -6.70
N VAL A 18 -0.34 -13.44 -5.68
CA VAL A 18 0.28 -12.77 -4.53
C VAL A 18 1.54 -11.99 -4.95
N PRO A 19 2.52 -12.57 -5.68
CA PRO A 19 3.67 -11.81 -6.16
C PRO A 19 3.30 -10.64 -7.08
N VAL A 20 2.32 -10.83 -7.96
CA VAL A 20 1.84 -9.78 -8.87
C VAL A 20 1.22 -8.63 -8.09
N ALA A 21 0.35 -8.93 -7.12
CA ALA A 21 -0.27 -7.93 -6.27
C ALA A 21 0.78 -7.16 -5.44
N LEU A 22 1.77 -7.87 -4.87
CA LEU A 22 2.87 -7.25 -4.13
C LEU A 22 3.72 -6.35 -5.02
N TRP A 23 3.99 -6.77 -6.26
CA TRP A 23 4.75 -5.98 -7.22
C TRP A 23 4.01 -4.68 -7.58
N ILE A 24 2.72 -4.77 -7.93
CA ILE A 24 1.88 -3.59 -8.22
C ILE A 24 1.81 -2.67 -7.00
N GLY A 25 1.54 -3.23 -5.82
CA GLY A 25 1.49 -2.48 -4.57
C GLY A 25 2.81 -1.76 -4.29
N SER A 26 3.96 -2.38 -4.59
CA SER A 26 5.27 -1.78 -4.35
C SER A 26 5.48 -0.52 -5.21
N VAL A 27 4.99 -0.53 -6.45
CA VAL A 27 5.03 0.63 -7.34
C VAL A 27 4.15 1.74 -6.80
N ILE A 28 2.93 1.41 -6.35
CA ILE A 28 1.99 2.37 -5.74
C ILE A 28 2.59 3.01 -4.49
N LEU A 29 3.18 2.21 -3.59
CA LEU A 29 3.79 2.71 -2.36
C LEU A 29 4.96 3.66 -2.67
N ARG A 30 5.82 3.31 -3.62
CA ARG A 30 6.93 4.18 -4.06
C ARG A 30 6.41 5.48 -4.68
N ALA A 31 5.34 5.41 -5.48
CA ALA A 31 4.70 6.60 -6.05
C ALA A 31 4.11 7.50 -4.95
N ALA A 32 3.43 6.92 -3.95
CA ALA A 32 2.89 7.65 -2.82
C ALA A 32 3.98 8.37 -2.02
N ILE A 33 5.09 7.70 -1.70
CA ILE A 33 6.25 8.30 -1.03
C ILE A 33 6.84 9.45 -1.87
N GLY A 34 6.94 9.26 -3.19
CA GLY A 34 7.40 10.30 -4.12
C GLY A 34 6.51 11.55 -4.12
N LEU A 35 5.18 11.37 -4.10
CA LEU A 35 4.23 12.48 -3.98
C LEU A 35 4.31 13.16 -2.62
N THR A 36 4.41 12.40 -1.54
CA THR A 36 4.59 12.95 -0.19
C THR A 36 5.85 13.79 -0.09
N ASN A 37 6.98 13.33 -0.62
CA ASN A 37 8.23 14.09 -0.61
C ASN A 37 8.08 15.42 -1.38
N LYS A 38 7.38 15.41 -2.52
CA LYS A 38 7.07 16.64 -3.26
C LYS A 38 6.22 17.63 -2.46
N VAL A 39 5.22 17.16 -1.71
CA VAL A 39 4.35 18.02 -0.89
C VAL A 39 5.05 18.54 0.36
N VAL A 40 5.89 17.73 1.00
CA VAL A 40 6.65 18.11 2.19
C VAL A 40 7.84 19.04 1.86
N GLY A 41 8.16 19.23 0.57
CA GLY A 41 9.30 20.04 0.14
C GLY A 41 10.65 19.33 0.22
N GLY A 42 10.64 18.01 0.44
CA GLY A 42 11.85 17.19 0.35
C GLY A 42 12.18 16.90 -1.10
N SER A 43 13.23 17.51 -1.64
CA SER A 43 13.81 17.04 -2.90
C SER A 43 14.34 15.63 -2.69
N THR A 44 13.98 14.70 -3.57
CA THR A 44 14.59 13.38 -3.56
C THR A 44 16.09 13.58 -3.73
N PRO A 45 16.95 13.01 -2.86
CA PRO A 45 18.38 13.10 -3.08
C PRO A 45 18.66 12.40 -4.41
N ASP A 46 18.89 13.22 -5.43
CA ASP A 46 19.30 12.74 -6.73
C ASP A 46 20.65 12.06 -6.50
N LEU A 47 20.79 10.82 -6.95
CA LEU A 47 21.97 9.96 -6.72
C LEU A 47 23.24 10.49 -7.43
N THR A 48 23.20 11.72 -7.91
CA THR A 48 24.22 12.45 -8.67
C THR A 48 25.13 13.33 -7.80
N TYR A 49 24.98 13.36 -6.47
CA TYR A 49 25.86 14.13 -5.58
C TYR A 49 27.15 13.35 -5.24
N TYR A 50 28.01 13.15 -6.24
CA TYR A 50 29.42 12.79 -6.06
C TYR A 50 30.29 13.89 -6.70
N ASP A 51 31.25 14.39 -5.91
CA ASP A 51 32.31 15.35 -6.25
C ASP A 51 31.94 16.85 -6.39
N GLU A 52 31.48 17.48 -5.29
CA GLU A 52 31.74 18.92 -5.10
C GLU A 52 32.78 19.14 -3.99
N PRO A 53 33.88 19.88 -4.27
CA PRO A 53 34.97 20.10 -3.33
C PRO A 53 34.55 20.96 -2.13
N GLU A 54 34.98 20.51 -0.95
CA GLU A 54 34.64 21.02 0.38
C GLU A 54 35.02 22.51 0.55
N GLY A 55 34.08 23.42 0.32
CA GLY A 55 34.29 24.84 0.59
C GLY A 55 32.96 25.56 0.74
N TYR A 56 32.66 26.02 1.96
CA TYR A 56 31.44 26.75 2.35
C TYR A 56 30.19 25.92 2.61
N ARG A 57 30.20 25.09 3.68
CA ARG A 57 28.96 24.62 4.33
C ARG A 57 28.26 25.78 5.04
N ARG A 58 27.42 26.53 4.33
CA ARG A 58 26.27 27.17 4.99
C ARG A 58 25.45 26.04 5.60
N TYR A 59 24.97 26.20 6.84
CA TYR A 59 23.88 25.39 7.39
C TYR A 59 22.60 25.67 6.58
N ARG A 60 22.59 25.29 5.31
CA ARG A 60 21.36 25.03 4.57
C ARG A 60 20.87 23.75 5.23
N GLN A 61 19.73 23.80 5.92
CA GLN A 61 19.02 22.57 6.26
C GLN A 61 18.90 21.81 4.96
N ASP A 62 19.67 20.74 4.80
CA ASP A 62 19.66 20.01 3.56
C ASP A 62 18.23 19.51 3.38
N PRO A 63 17.56 19.84 2.25
CA PRO A 63 16.21 19.35 1.98
C PRO A 63 16.08 17.82 2.10
N SER A 64 17.20 17.10 2.11
CA SER A 64 17.30 15.67 2.38
C SER A 64 16.93 15.27 3.82
N GLU A 65 17.01 16.14 4.83
CA GLU A 65 16.57 15.80 6.21
C GLU A 65 15.04 15.64 6.31
N LEU A 66 14.29 16.29 5.41
CA LEU A 66 12.83 16.22 5.38
C LEU A 66 12.32 15.09 4.46
N ALA A 67 13.15 14.55 3.59
CA ALA A 67 12.75 13.54 2.62
C ALA A 67 12.61 12.15 3.26
N ILE A 68 11.51 11.46 2.97
CA ILE A 68 11.35 10.05 3.31
C ILE A 68 12.26 9.23 2.36
N PRO A 69 13.19 8.42 2.88
CA PRO A 69 14.06 7.63 2.02
C PRO A 69 13.23 6.61 1.24
N MET A 70 13.41 6.60 -0.08
CA MET A 70 12.67 5.70 -0.96
C MET A 70 13.14 4.25 -0.75
N PRO A 71 12.23 3.31 -0.40
CA PRO A 71 12.61 1.91 -0.30
C PRO A 71 12.93 1.34 -1.68
N SER A 72 13.88 0.40 -1.73
CA SER A 72 14.07 -0.45 -2.91
C SER A 72 12.79 -1.26 -3.19
N THR A 73 12.55 -1.67 -4.44
CA THR A 73 11.34 -2.43 -4.81
C THR A 73 11.16 -3.68 -3.92
N GLY A 74 12.23 -4.43 -3.66
CA GLY A 74 12.18 -5.60 -2.78
C GLY A 74 11.83 -5.25 -1.33
N LYS A 75 12.39 -4.15 -0.78
CA LYS A 75 12.02 -3.67 0.55
C LYS A 75 10.54 -3.24 0.61
N ALA A 76 10.06 -2.54 -0.42
CA ALA A 76 8.66 -2.13 -0.52
C ALA A 76 7.71 -3.35 -0.60
N MET A 77 8.06 -4.38 -1.38
CA MET A 77 7.31 -5.64 -1.41
C MET A 77 7.28 -6.32 -0.03
N GLY A 78 8.41 -6.36 0.67
CA GLY A 78 8.48 -6.92 2.04
C GLY A 78 7.61 -6.15 3.03
N ILE A 79 7.59 -4.82 2.96
CA ILE A 79 6.70 -3.99 3.78
C ILE A 79 5.24 -4.34 3.52
N LEU A 80 4.83 -4.44 2.26
CA LEU A 80 3.45 -4.77 1.89
C LEU A 80 3.05 -6.19 2.28
N LEU A 81 3.99 -7.15 2.21
CA LEU A 81 3.76 -8.51 2.70
C LEU A 81 3.46 -8.50 4.20
N VAL A 82 4.28 -7.80 5.00
CA VAL A 82 4.08 -7.70 6.46
C VAL A 82 2.78 -6.99 6.78
N VAL A 83 2.48 -5.87 6.13
CA VAL A 83 1.22 -5.13 6.31
C VAL A 83 0.02 -6.01 5.94
N GLY A 84 0.09 -6.73 4.82
CA GLY A 84 -0.97 -7.65 4.39
C GLY A 84 -1.17 -8.82 5.36
N LEU A 85 -0.10 -9.37 5.90
CA LEU A 85 -0.17 -10.43 6.92
C LEU A 85 -0.80 -9.93 8.21
N VAL A 86 -0.43 -8.73 8.66
CA VAL A 86 -1.02 -8.11 9.85
C VAL A 86 -2.49 -7.81 9.64
N ASP A 87 -2.86 -7.22 8.49
CA ASP A 87 -4.27 -6.94 8.15
C ASP A 87 -5.10 -8.23 8.09
N PHE A 88 -4.53 -9.30 7.53
CA PHE A 88 -5.15 -10.63 7.53
C PHE A 88 -5.43 -11.13 8.95
N VAL A 89 -4.44 -11.06 9.85
CA VAL A 89 -4.59 -11.48 11.25
C VAL A 89 -5.64 -10.63 11.98
N VAL A 90 -5.62 -9.30 11.78
CA VAL A 90 -6.59 -8.38 12.39
C VAL A 90 -8.01 -8.70 11.90
N ARG A 91 -8.21 -8.89 10.60
CA ARG A 91 -9.51 -9.27 10.04
C ARG A 91 -9.98 -10.62 10.54
N ALA A 92 -9.08 -11.62 10.61
CA ALA A 92 -9.40 -12.94 11.14
C ALA A 92 -9.85 -12.86 12.61
N ALA A 93 -9.15 -12.08 13.44
CA ALA A 93 -9.52 -11.86 14.83
C ALA A 93 -10.89 -11.18 14.97
N ILE A 94 -11.18 -10.17 14.15
CA ILE A 94 -12.48 -9.47 14.14
C ILE A 94 -13.60 -10.42 13.71
N MET A 95 -13.39 -11.22 12.66
CA MET A 95 -14.38 -12.21 12.21
C MET A 95 -14.63 -13.29 13.26
N MET A 96 -13.58 -13.78 13.92
CA MET A 96 -13.72 -14.77 15.00
C MET A 96 -14.48 -14.18 16.19
N ALA A 97 -14.16 -12.95 16.59
CA ALA A 97 -14.87 -12.25 17.66
C ALA A 97 -16.36 -12.04 17.30
N ALA A 98 -16.67 -11.63 16.07
CA ALA A 98 -18.06 -11.48 15.62
C ALA A 98 -18.82 -12.82 15.67
N ALA A 99 -18.20 -13.90 15.18
CA ALA A 99 -18.79 -15.24 15.19
C ALA A 99 -19.11 -15.73 16.61
N LEU A 100 -18.22 -15.46 17.58
CA LEU A 100 -18.43 -15.87 18.98
C LEU A 100 -19.52 -15.06 19.69
N ASN A 101 -19.76 -13.81 19.29
CA ASN A 101 -20.78 -12.95 19.90
C ASN A 101 -22.17 -13.11 19.29
N GLY A 102 -22.34 -13.99 18.29
CA GLY A 102 -23.61 -14.19 17.59
C GLY A 102 -24.13 -12.92 16.88
N GLY A 103 -23.27 -11.93 16.69
CA GLY A 103 -23.63 -10.65 16.10
C GLY A 103 -23.49 -10.69 14.58
N ASP A 104 -24.39 -9.98 13.89
CA ASP A 104 -24.21 -9.67 12.48
C ASP A 104 -22.88 -8.90 12.34
N GLY A 105 -21.91 -9.46 11.62
CA GLY A 105 -20.56 -8.90 11.48
C GLY A 105 -20.49 -7.47 10.88
N SER A 106 -21.63 -6.87 10.57
CA SER A 106 -21.78 -5.50 10.06
C SER A 106 -21.24 -4.44 11.03
N MET A 107 -21.55 -4.52 12.34
CA MET A 107 -21.01 -3.58 13.32
C MET A 107 -19.50 -3.76 13.52
N ALA A 108 -19.04 -5.01 13.52
CA ALA A 108 -17.61 -5.32 13.60
C ALA A 108 -16.84 -4.76 12.40
N ALA A 109 -17.43 -4.79 11.20
CA ALA A 109 -16.84 -4.21 10.00
C ALA A 109 -16.71 -2.68 10.06
N LEU A 110 -17.68 -1.98 10.66
CA LEU A 110 -17.62 -0.53 10.84
C LEU A 110 -16.49 -0.12 11.80
N ILE A 111 -16.29 -0.89 12.88
CA ILE A 111 -15.18 -0.67 13.82
C ILE A 111 -13.83 -1.06 13.20
N ALA A 112 -13.81 -2.05 12.30
CA ALA A 112 -12.60 -2.51 11.63
C ALA A 112 -11.95 -1.41 10.77
N LEU A 113 -12.73 -0.51 10.19
CA LEU A 113 -12.22 0.56 9.33
C LEU A 113 -11.22 1.48 10.05
N PRO A 114 -11.58 2.21 11.13
CA PRO A 114 -10.62 3.08 11.83
C PRO A 114 -9.46 2.29 12.44
N VAL A 115 -9.71 1.07 12.94
CA VAL A 115 -8.65 0.21 13.48
C VAL A 115 -7.63 -0.16 12.41
N SER A 116 -8.09 -0.57 11.22
CA SER A 116 -7.21 -0.90 10.09
C SER A 116 -6.37 0.29 9.66
N LEU A 117 -6.93 1.51 9.67
CA LEU A 117 -6.20 2.73 9.36
C LEU A 117 -5.09 2.99 10.38
N VAL A 118 -5.39 2.89 11.68
CA VAL A 118 -4.38 3.08 12.74
C VAL A 118 -3.27 2.04 12.64
N VAL A 119 -3.62 0.77 12.38
CA VAL A 119 -2.64 -0.31 12.19
C VAL A 119 -1.76 -0.04 10.97
N GLN A 120 -2.32 0.42 9.86
CA GLN A 120 -1.55 0.74 8.66
C GLN A 120 -0.61 1.93 8.88
N VAL A 121 -1.06 3.00 9.54
CA VAL A 121 -0.21 4.16 9.86
C VAL A 121 0.93 3.77 10.79
N THR A 122 0.64 3.00 11.84
CA THR A 122 1.66 2.56 12.80
C THR A 122 2.68 1.60 12.17
N MET A 123 2.23 0.68 11.32
CA MET A 123 3.12 -0.21 10.55
C MET A 123 3.98 0.55 9.54
N LEU A 124 3.41 1.51 8.82
CA LEU A 124 4.20 2.34 7.90
C LEU A 124 5.24 3.18 8.65
N SER A 125 4.87 3.73 9.81
CA SER A 125 5.78 4.53 10.64
C SER A 125 6.90 3.71 11.28
N SER A 126 6.71 2.41 11.50
CA SER A 126 7.76 1.53 12.07
C SER A 126 8.67 0.94 11.00
N LEU A 127 8.13 0.68 9.79
CA LEU A 127 8.87 0.07 8.68
C LEU A 127 9.59 1.11 7.80
N LEU A 128 9.11 2.35 7.79
CA LEU A 128 9.78 3.48 7.16
C LEU A 128 10.31 4.41 8.27
N PRO A 129 11.58 4.88 8.20
CA PRO A 129 12.13 5.82 9.16
C PRO A 129 11.49 7.21 8.98
N THR A 130 10.24 7.34 9.39
CA THR A 130 9.38 8.50 9.15
C THR A 130 8.59 8.86 10.40
N THR A 131 8.15 10.11 10.50
CA THR A 131 7.27 10.54 11.59
C THR A 131 5.83 10.13 11.30
N LEU A 132 5.02 9.95 12.36
CA LEU A 132 3.62 9.54 12.25
C LEU A 132 2.81 10.46 11.31
N GLY A 133 2.99 11.78 11.42
CA GLY A 133 2.32 12.75 10.54
C GLY A 133 2.68 12.55 9.07
N ARG A 134 3.94 12.22 8.75
CA ARG A 134 4.37 11.91 7.37
C ARG A 134 3.79 10.58 6.89
N ALA A 135 3.74 9.56 7.75
CA ALA A 135 3.14 8.27 7.43
C ALA A 135 1.65 8.40 7.07
N VAL A 136 0.90 9.27 7.76
CA VAL A 136 -0.50 9.58 7.43
C VAL A 136 -0.61 10.19 6.03
N VAL A 137 0.26 11.15 5.67
CA VAL A 137 0.23 11.76 4.33
C VAL A 137 0.56 10.73 3.24
N VAL A 138 1.53 9.84 3.46
CA VAL A 138 1.82 8.72 2.55
C VAL A 138 0.59 7.84 2.36
N LEU A 139 -0.09 7.50 3.47
CA LEU A 139 -1.29 6.65 3.44
C LEU A 139 -2.44 7.32 2.68
N VAL A 140 -2.63 8.64 2.83
CA VAL A 140 -3.62 9.41 2.05
C VAL A 140 -3.30 9.34 0.55
N PHE A 141 -2.05 9.57 0.14
CA PHE A 141 -1.68 9.46 -1.28
C PHE A 141 -1.83 8.04 -1.81
N GLN A 142 -1.43 7.04 -1.04
CA GLN A 142 -1.63 5.64 -1.39
C GLN A 142 -3.11 5.34 -1.61
N PHE A 143 -3.99 5.79 -0.71
CA PHE A 143 -5.44 5.62 -0.83
C PHE A 143 -5.99 6.31 -2.10
N VAL A 144 -5.57 7.55 -2.38
CA VAL A 144 -5.97 8.28 -3.59
C VAL A 144 -5.53 7.54 -4.86
N ILE A 145 -4.29 7.07 -4.93
CA ILE A 145 -3.79 6.31 -6.09
C ILE A 145 -4.59 5.02 -6.28
N VAL A 146 -4.84 4.29 -5.20
CA VAL A 146 -5.62 3.05 -5.22
C VAL A 146 -7.06 3.33 -5.69
N MET A 147 -7.69 4.39 -5.20
CA MET A 147 -9.03 4.81 -5.63
C MET A 147 -9.06 5.15 -7.12
N LEU A 148 -8.06 5.89 -7.63
CA LEU A 148 -7.95 6.22 -9.05
C LEU A 148 -7.79 4.97 -9.92
N ILE A 149 -6.92 4.04 -9.53
CA ILE A 149 -6.74 2.76 -10.24
C ILE A 149 -8.06 1.97 -10.25
N ALA A 150 -8.73 1.86 -9.10
CA ALA A 150 -9.99 1.15 -8.99
C ALA A 150 -11.08 1.79 -9.87
N ALA A 151 -11.17 3.12 -9.91
CA ALA A 151 -12.11 3.84 -10.76
C ALA A 151 -11.84 3.59 -12.26
N VAL A 152 -10.57 3.63 -12.68
CA VAL A 152 -10.18 3.37 -14.08
C VAL A 152 -10.49 1.91 -14.47
N LEU A 153 -10.15 0.95 -13.62
CA LEU A 153 -10.45 -0.47 -13.87
C LEU A 153 -11.95 -0.72 -13.91
N GLY A 154 -12.71 -0.12 -12.99
CA GLY A 154 -14.17 -0.22 -12.96
C GLY A 154 -14.81 0.33 -14.23
N ALA A 155 -14.37 1.51 -14.68
CA ALA A 155 -14.84 2.11 -15.93
C ALA A 155 -14.52 1.23 -17.15
N ALA A 156 -13.32 0.65 -17.21
CA ALA A 156 -12.93 -0.27 -18.29
C ALA A 156 -13.81 -1.52 -18.34
N VAL A 157 -14.12 -2.12 -17.18
CA VAL A 157 -15.02 -3.28 -17.08
C VAL A 157 -16.42 -2.93 -17.56
N VAL A 158 -16.96 -1.77 -17.16
CA VAL A 158 -18.29 -1.31 -17.60
C VAL A 158 -18.30 -1.06 -19.11
N ALA A 159 -17.30 -0.38 -19.65
CA ALA A 159 -17.21 -0.12 -21.09
C ALA A 159 -17.17 -1.42 -21.91
N PHE A 160 -16.39 -2.41 -21.44
CA PHE A 160 -16.32 -3.73 -22.06
C PHE A 160 -17.67 -4.47 -22.00
N ALA A 161 -18.34 -4.46 -20.85
CA ALA A 161 -19.65 -5.09 -20.68
C ALA A 161 -20.72 -4.48 -21.60
N VAL A 162 -20.76 -3.14 -21.70
CA VAL A 162 -21.67 -2.42 -22.60
C VAL A 162 -21.38 -2.73 -24.06
N GLY A 163 -20.09 -2.77 -24.44
CA GLY A 163 -19.67 -3.13 -25.80
C GLY A 163 -20.10 -4.54 -26.21
N MET A 164 -19.96 -5.52 -25.31
CA MET A 164 -20.46 -6.89 -25.57
C MET A 164 -21.98 -6.95 -25.66
N ALA A 165 -22.70 -6.21 -24.82
CA ALA A 165 -24.17 -6.19 -24.83
C ALA A 165 -24.75 -5.59 -26.12
N GLY A 166 -24.10 -4.58 -26.69
CA GLY A 166 -24.53 -3.94 -27.94
C GLY A 166 -24.17 -4.71 -29.22
N SER A 167 -23.42 -5.81 -29.12
CA SER A 167 -23.05 -6.66 -30.27
C SER A 167 -24.05 -7.77 -30.58
N ARG A 168 -25.19 -7.81 -29.87
CA ARG A 168 -26.29 -8.75 -30.05
C ARG A 168 -27.48 -8.07 -30.72
#